data_AF-A0A6L9UD43-F1
#
_entry.id   AF-A0A6L9UD43-F1
#
_cell.length_a   1.000
_cell.length_b   1.000
_cell.length_c   1.000
_cell.angle_alpha   90.00
_cell.angle_beta   90.00
_cell.angle_gamma   90.00
#
_symmetry.space_group_name_H-M   'P 1'
#
loop_
_entity.id
_entity.type
_entity.pdbx_description
1 polymer ?
#
loop_
_entity_poly.entity_id
_entity_poly.type
_entity_poly.pdbx_seq_one_letter_code
_entity_poly.pdbx_strand_id
1 'polypeptide(L)' 'MFATGNSIFSPEDVIVLRDALDEWCQEKRVDIKSAEAQFAATAALGLFQSGYNTSEKLLAAMREHRGI' A
#
# COMPACT_ATOMS: atom_id res chain seq x y z
N MET A 1 -17.56 12.58 -20.60
CA MET A 1 -16.13 12.61 -20.97
C MET A 1 -15.40 11.77 -19.92
N PHE A 2 -15.03 10.54 -20.25
CA PHE A 2 -14.29 9.67 -19.33
C PHE A 2 -12.80 10.00 -19.50
N ALA A 3 -12.15 10.43 -18.44
CA ALA A 3 -10.74 10.76 -18.44
C ALA A 3 -9.96 9.55 -18.97
N THR A 4 -9.20 9.77 -20.04
CA THR A 4 -8.20 8.85 -20.57
C THR A 4 -7.28 8.44 -19.42
N GLY A 5 -7.27 7.14 -19.12
CA GLY A 5 -6.46 6.54 -18.08
C GLY A 5 -4.97 6.83 -18.29
N ASN A 6 -4.47 7.86 -17.64
CA ASN A 6 -3.08 7.92 -17.23
C ASN A 6 -2.96 6.91 -16.10
N SER A 7 -2.10 5.90 -16.22
CA SER A 7 -1.85 4.97 -15.12
C SER A 7 -1.48 5.81 -13.89
N ILE A 8 -2.35 5.83 -12.87
CA ILE A 8 -2.18 6.61 -11.63
C ILE A 8 -0.93 6.14 -10.88
N PHE A 9 -0.49 4.92 -11.18
CA PHE A 9 0.69 4.28 -10.65
C PHE A 9 1.65 3.96 -11.80
N SER A 10 2.88 4.41 -11.64
CA SER A 10 4.03 3.95 -12.41
C SER A 10 4.46 2.56 -11.91
N PRO A 11 5.20 1.79 -12.72
CA PRO A 11 5.71 0.49 -12.29
C PRO A 11 6.55 0.57 -11.01
N GLU A 12 7.28 1.67 -10.83
CA GLU A 12 8.03 1.97 -9.60
C GLU A 12 7.11 2.11 -8.38
N ASP A 13 5.96 2.78 -8.53
CA ASP A 13 4.99 2.97 -7.44
C ASP A 13 4.40 1.62 -6.99
N VAL A 14 4.13 0.72 -7.94
CA VAL A 14 3.67 -0.64 -7.64
C VAL A 14 4.75 -1.44 -6.90
N ILE A 15 6.03 -1.25 -7.24
CA ILE A 15 7.14 -1.87 -6.51
C ILE A 15 7.20 -1.33 -5.08
N VAL A 16 7.11 -0.01 -4.91
CA VAL A 16 7.12 0.66 -3.60
C VAL A 16 5.96 0.18 -2.72
N LEU A 17 4.75 0.06 -3.28
CA LEU A 17 3.57 -0.45 -2.59
C LEU A 17 3.71 -1.91 -2.19
N ARG A 18 4.23 -2.76 -3.11
CA ARG A 18 4.47 -4.18 -2.84
C ARG A 18 5.53 -4.37 -1.77
N ASP A 19 6.61 -3.60 -1.81
CA ASP A 19 7.72 -3.67 -0.86
C ASP A 19 7.27 -3.28 0.55
N ALA A 20 6.52 -2.17 0.67
CA ALA A 20 5.90 -1.77 1.93
C ALA A 20 4.91 -2.83 2.46
N LEU A 21 4.12 -3.45 1.58
CA LEU A 21 3.17 -4.49 1.96
C LEU A 21 3.86 -5.80 2.37
N ASP A 22 4.91 -6.21 1.66
CA ASP A 22 5.68 -7.41 1.98
C ASP A 22 6.34 -7.27 3.36
N GLU A 23 6.99 -6.13 3.63
CA GLU A 23 7.58 -5.86 4.93
C GLU A 23 6.52 -5.82 6.05
N TRP A 24 5.36 -5.22 5.79
CA TRP A 24 4.24 -5.24 6.74
C TRP A 24 3.71 -6.65 7.01
N CYS A 25 3.56 -7.47 5.97
CA CYS A 25 3.15 -8.88 6.06
C CYS A 25 4.16 -9.71 6.86
N GLN A 26 5.46 -9.53 6.63
CA GLN A 26 6.51 -10.20 7.38
C GLN A 26 6.49 -9.82 8.86
N GLU A 27 6.36 -8.52 9.17
CA GLU A 27 6.29 -8.02 10.55
C GLU A 27 5.09 -8.58 11.31
N LYS A 28 3.94 -8.61 10.65
CA LYS A 28 2.68 -9.08 11.23
C LYS A 28 2.50 -10.60 11.16
N ARG A 29 3.39 -11.31 10.46
CA ARG A 29 3.28 -12.73 10.11
C ARG A 29 1.93 -13.08 9.46
N VAL A 30 1.45 -12.21 8.58
CA VAL A 30 0.22 -12.44 7.80
C VAL A 30 0.59 -12.83 6.38
N ASP A 31 -0.18 -13.75 5.82
CA ASP A 31 -0.03 -14.11 4.42
C ASP A 31 -0.47 -12.94 3.54
N ILE A 32 0.29 -12.66 2.47
CA ILE A 32 -0.03 -11.58 1.53
C ILE A 32 -1.36 -11.81 0.79
N LYS A 33 -1.88 -13.04 0.81
CA LYS A 33 -3.20 -13.40 0.28
C LYS A 33 -4.32 -13.31 1.32
N SER A 34 -4.01 -13.05 2.59
CA SER A 34 -5.02 -12.88 3.64
C SER A 34 -5.82 -11.59 3.44
N ALA A 35 -7.04 -11.58 3.99
CA ALA A 35 -7.90 -10.40 3.97
C ALA A 35 -7.22 -9.19 4.65
N GLU A 36 -6.43 -9.41 5.70
CA GLU A 36 -5.66 -8.34 6.35
C GLU A 36 -4.64 -7.68 5.42
N ALA A 37 -3.93 -8.48 4.60
CA ALA A 37 -2.97 -7.95 3.63
C ALA A 37 -3.67 -7.18 2.51
N GLN A 38 -4.84 -7.65 2.05
CA GLN A 38 -5.66 -6.91 1.09
C GLN A 38 -6.17 -5.58 1.66
N PHE A 39 -6.56 -5.56 2.94
CA PHE A 39 -6.97 -4.35 3.62
C PHE A 39 -5.81 -3.36 3.76
N ALA A 40 -4.63 -3.85 4.15
CA ALA A 40 -3.41 -3.06 4.25
C ALA A 40 -2.98 -2.52 2.87
N ALA A 41 -3.10 -3.31 1.80
CA ALA A 41 -2.84 -2.88 0.42
C ALA A 41 -3.80 -1.78 -0.02
N THR A 42 -5.09 -1.90 0.34
CA THR A 42 -6.11 -0.88 0.03
C THR A 42 -5.82 0.42 0.78
N ALA A 43 -5.41 0.34 2.05
CA ALA A 43 -4.97 1.50 2.82
C ALA A 43 -3.71 2.15 2.20
N ALA A 44 -2.72 1.34 1.79
CA ALA A 44 -1.51 1.81 1.13
C ALA A 44 -1.82 2.56 -0.18
N LEU A 45 -2.74 2.03 -0.99
CA LEU A 45 -3.20 2.69 -2.22
C LEU A 45 -3.88 4.03 -1.93
N GLY A 46 -4.74 4.09 -0.90
CA GLY A 46 -5.39 5.34 -0.48
C GLY A 46 -4.39 6.39 0.02
N LEU A 47 -3.37 5.97 0.76
CA LEU A 47 -2.29 6.84 1.23
C LEU A 47 -1.44 7.34 0.07
N PHE A 48 -1.09 6.48 -0.89
CA PHE A 48 -0.32 6.85 -2.07
C PHE A 48 -1.04 7.92 -2.90
N GLN A 49 -2.34 7.76 -3.10
CA GLN A 49 -3.18 8.77 -3.75
C GLN A 49 -3.29 10.08 -2.95
N SER A 50 -3.13 10.04 -1.64
CA SER A 50 -3.05 11.22 -0.75
C SER A 50 -1.69 11.94 -0.83
N GLY A 51 -0.71 11.37 -1.54
CA GLY A 51 0.64 11.92 -1.73
C GLY A 51 1.76 11.21 -0.97
N TYR A 52 1.49 10.02 -0.41
CA TYR A 52 2.49 9.21 0.28
C TYR A 52 3.26 8.34 -0.72
N ASN A 53 4.25 8.94 -1.38
CA ASN A 53 4.94 8.29 -2.52
C ASN A 53 6.13 7.38 -2.14
N THR A 54 6.35 7.07 -0.86
CA THR A 54 7.54 6.31 -0.41
C THR A 54 7.17 5.12 0.49
N SER A 55 7.90 4.00 0.37
CA SER A 55 7.58 2.76 1.09
C SER A 55 7.66 2.95 2.59
N GLU A 56 8.66 3.68 3.10
CA GLU A 56 8.78 4.00 4.53
C GLU A 56 7.57 4.75 5.07
N LYS A 57 7.04 5.74 4.33
CA LYS A 57 5.88 6.52 4.77
C LYS A 57 4.60 5.69 4.71
N LEU A 58 4.44 4.88 3.67
CA LEU A 58 3.34 3.93 3.54
C LEU A 58 3.37 2.93 4.69
N LEU A 59 4.52 2.32 4.95
CA LEU A 59 4.74 1.34 6.00
C LEU A 59 4.48 1.95 7.38
N ALA A 60 5.00 3.15 7.66
CA ALA A 60 4.74 3.86 8.90
C ALA A 60 3.23 4.10 9.10
N ALA A 61 2.53 4.58 8.06
CA ALA A 61 1.09 4.79 8.12
C ALA A 61 0.30 3.47 8.25
N MET A 62 0.72 2.39 7.59
CA MET A 62 0.13 1.05 7.73
C MET A 62 0.36 0.44 9.13
N ARG A 63 1.49 0.77 9.78
CA ARG A 63 1.77 0.42 11.18
C ARG A 63 0.90 1.22 12.15
N GLU A 64 0.67 2.50 11.87
CA GLU A 64 -0.23 3.37 12.65
C GLU A 64 -1.71 3.00 12.45
N HIS A 65 -2.08 2.45 11.29
CA HIS A 65 -3.41 1.90 10.99
C HIS A 65 -3.73 0.59 11.77
N ARG A 66 -3.09 0.39 12.94
CA ARG A 66 -3.29 -0.68 13.94
C ARG A 66 -4.60 -0.53 14.73
N GLY A 67 -5.67 -0.10 14.08
CA GLY A 67 -6.92 0.31 14.72
C GLY A 67 -8.12 -0.62 14.51
N ILE A 68 -7.93 -1.91 14.26
CA ILE A 68 -9.00 -2.93 14.24
C ILE A 68 -8.51 -4.24 14.83
#